data_AF-A0A366MF38-F1
#
_entry.id   AF-A0A366MF38-F1
#
_cell.length_a   1.000
_cell.length_b   1.000
_cell.length_c   1.000
_cell.angle_alpha   90.00
_cell.angle_beta   90.00
_cell.angle_gamma   90.00
#
_symmetry.space_group_name_H-M   'P 1'
#
loop_
_entity.id
_entity.type
_entity.pdbx_description
1 polymer ?
#
loop_
_entity_poly.entity_id
_entity_poly.type
_entity_poly.pdbx_seq_one_letter_code
_entity_poly.pdbx_strand_id
1 'polypeptide(L)' 'MTDLIQILAIFLALFGGIAALLVWSAFDKLICIGILTAGVVLFLVEKGYLDVAIVVSLLMPVGTIFILLLLGKKQEAAK' A
#
# COMPACT_ATOMS: atom_id res chain seq x y z
N MET A 1 -5.60 -0.08 -24.39
CA MET A 1 -4.57 0.33 -23.40
C MET A 1 -5.15 0.38 -22.00
N THR A 2 -6.36 0.91 -21.82
CA THR A 2 -7.14 0.88 -20.56
C THR A 2 -7.28 -0.52 -19.97
N ASP A 3 -7.60 -1.53 -20.78
CA ASP A 3 -7.76 -2.92 -20.30
C ASP A 3 -6.49 -3.48 -19.65
N LEU A 4 -5.31 -3.12 -20.17
CA LEU A 4 -4.03 -3.55 -19.61
C LEU A 4 -3.76 -2.87 -18.26
N ILE A 5 -4.07 -1.58 -18.14
CA ILE A 5 -3.93 -0.84 -16.89
C ILE A 5 -4.88 -1.41 -15.84
N GLN A 6 -6.11 -1.72 -16.21
CA GLN A 6 -7.09 -2.31 -15.31
C GLN A 6 -6.64 -3.69 -14.80
N ILE A 7 -6.14 -4.55 -15.70
CA ILE A 7 -5.60 -5.87 -15.32
C ILE A 7 -4.41 -5.72 -14.38
N LEU A 8 -3.49 -4.79 -14.68
CA LEU A 8 -2.33 -4.54 -13.83
C LEU A 8 -2.74 -4.01 -12.45
N ALA A 9 -3.70 -3.10 -12.39
CA ALA A 9 -4.23 -2.56 -11.14
C ALA A 9 -4.82 -3.66 -10.24
N ILE A 10 -5.64 -4.55 -10.82
CA ILE A 10 -6.22 -5.71 -10.13
C ILE A 10 -5.12 -6.65 -9.65
N PHE A 11 -4.17 -6.98 -10.52
CA PHE A 11 -3.04 -7.85 -10.17
C PHE A 11 -2.25 -7.29 -9.00
N LEU A 12 -1.89 -6.00 -9.03
CA LEU A 12 -1.08 -5.37 -7.99
C LEU A 12 -1.84 -5.27 -6.66
N ALA A 13 -3.14 -4.94 -6.70
CA ALA A 13 -3.98 -4.85 -5.51
C ALA A 13 -4.15 -6.22 -4.83
N LEU A 14 -4.44 -7.27 -5.62
CA LEU A 14 -4.57 -8.63 -5.10
C LEU A 14 -3.23 -9.18 -4.61
N PHE A 15 -2.16 -9.01 -5.39
CA PHE A 15 -0.83 -9.49 -5.03
C PHE A 15 -0.33 -8.84 -3.73
N GLY A 16 -0.44 -7.51 -3.61
CA GLY A 16 -0.08 -6.79 -2.40
C GLY A 16 -0.91 -7.24 -1.18
N GLY A 17 -2.22 -7.43 -1.36
CA GLY A 17 -3.11 -7.89 -0.29
C GLY A 17 -2.81 -9.30 0.19
N ILE A 18 -2.65 -10.25 -0.75
CA ILE A 18 -2.31 -11.64 -0.42
C ILE A 18 -0.92 -11.72 0.22
N ALA A 19 0.07 -11.00 -0.32
CA ALA A 19 1.41 -10.98 0.25
C ALA A 19 1.42 -10.43 1.69
N ALA A 20 0.63 -9.39 1.98
CA ALA A 20 0.54 -8.82 3.32
C ALA A 20 -0.02 -9.80 4.37
N LEU A 21 -0.83 -10.78 3.96
CA LEU A 21 -1.36 -11.82 4.84
C LEU A 21 -0.33 -12.92 5.13
N LEU A 22 0.54 -13.23 4.17
CA LEU A 22 1.52 -14.32 4.28
C LEU A 22 2.79 -13.94 5.05
N VAL A 23 3.13 -12.65 5.03
CA VAL A 23 4.35 -12.13 5.64
C VAL A 23 4.18 -11.99 7.16
N TRP A 24 5.20 -12.35 7.94
CA TRP A 24 5.20 -12.24 9.40
C TRP A 24 5.83 -10.96 9.93
N SER A 25 6.85 -10.44 9.26
CA SER A 25 7.54 -9.20 9.65
C SER A 25 6.66 -7.98 9.43
N ALA A 26 6.60 -7.09 10.42
CA ALA A 26 5.81 -5.87 10.32
C ALA A 26 6.35 -4.90 9.26
N PHE A 27 7.67 -4.86 9.03
CA PHE A 27 8.29 -4.03 7.99
C PHE A 27 7.92 -4.54 6.59
N ASP A 28 8.01 -5.86 6.38
CA ASP A 28 7.71 -6.47 5.09
C ASP A 28 6.21 -6.33 4.76
N LYS A 29 5.33 -6.42 5.76
CA LYS A 29 3.89 -6.11 5.60
C LYS A 29 3.67 -4.69 5.09
N LEU A 30 4.46 -3.73 5.58
CA LEU A 30 4.35 -2.33 5.16
C LEU A 30 4.63 -2.16 3.66
N ILE A 31 5.62 -2.90 3.15
CA ILE A 31 5.97 -2.95 1.73
C ILE A 31 4.81 -3.57 0.93
N CYS A 32 4.25 -4.68 1.40
CA CYS A 32 3.09 -5.31 0.76
C CYS A 32 1.87 -4.40 0.70
N ILE A 33 1.59 -3.65 1.79
CA ILE A 33 0.53 -2.63 1.81
C ILE A 33 0.82 -1.55 0.77
N GLY A 34 2.08 -1.11 0.61
CA GLY A 34 2.47 -0.16 -0.43
C GLY A 34 2.13 -0.63 -1.85
N ILE A 35 2.43 -1.89 -2.15
CA ILE A 35 2.09 -2.53 -3.43
C ILE A 35 0.58 -2.59 -3.64
N LEU A 36 -0.18 -2.93 -2.58
CA LEU A 36 -1.65 -2.92 -2.63
C LEU A 36 -2.17 -1.53 -2.97
N THR A 37 -1.72 -0.49 -2.26
CA THR A 37 -2.15 0.90 -2.53
C THR A 37 -1.79 1.35 -3.93
N ALA A 38 -0.66 0.93 -4.49
CA ALA A 38 -0.30 1.26 -5.87
C ALA A 38 -1.34 0.69 -6.87
N GLY A 39 -1.83 -0.53 -6.66
CA GLY A 39 -2.90 -1.12 -7.46
C GLY A 39 -4.22 -0.36 -7.32
N VAL A 40 -4.57 0.03 -6.10
CA VAL A 40 -5.78 0.84 -5.82
C VAL A 40 -5.69 2.22 -6.49
N VAL A 41 -4.54 2.90 -6.41
CA VAL A 41 -4.34 4.21 -7.04
C VAL A 41 -4.44 4.11 -8.56
N LEU A 42 -3.81 3.11 -9.18
CA LEU A 42 -3.95 2.86 -10.63
C LEU A 42 -5.42 2.68 -11.03
N PHE A 43 -6.19 1.92 -10.25
CA PHE A 43 -7.62 1.72 -10.48
C PHE A 43 -8.42 3.03 -10.34
N LEU A 44 -8.14 3.83 -9.31
CA LEU A 44 -8.83 5.11 -9.08
C LEU A 44 -8.57 6.10 -10.21
N VAL A 45 -7.33 6.19 -10.68
CA VAL A 45 -6.95 7.05 -11.81
C VAL A 45 -7.67 6.62 -13.09
N GLU A 46 -7.75 5.31 -13.35
CA GLU A 46 -8.47 4.79 -14.51
C GLU A 46 -9.97 5.10 -14.48
N LYS A 47 -10.59 5.10 -13.30
CA LYS A 47 -12.01 5.46 -13.12
C LYS A 47 -12.27 6.97 -13.08
N GLY A 48 -11.24 7.80 -13.17
CA GLY A 48 -11.36 9.26 -13.19
C GLY A 48 -11.50 9.91 -11.81
N TYR A 49 -11.30 9.17 -10.72
CA TYR A 49 -11.38 9.68 -9.35
C TYR A 49 -10.04 10.28 -8.89
N LEU A 50 -9.57 11.33 -9.59
CA LEU A 50 -8.24 11.88 -9.39
C LEU A 50 -8.03 12.44 -7.97
N ASP A 51 -9.03 13.14 -7.43
CA ASP A 51 -8.96 13.72 -6.08
C ASP A 51 -8.75 12.63 -5.02
N VAL A 52 -9.48 11.51 -5.15
CA VAL A 52 -9.35 10.35 -4.25
C VAL A 52 -7.98 9.70 -4.42
N ALA A 53 -7.49 9.55 -5.66
CA ALA A 53 -6.18 8.97 -5.93
C ALA A 53 -5.04 9.78 -5.29
N ILE A 54 -5.14 11.12 -5.33
CA ILE A 54 -4.16 12.02 -4.71
C ILE A 54 -4.19 11.85 -3.18
N VAL A 55 -5.37 11.88 -2.56
CA VAL A 55 -5.51 11.72 -1.11
C VAL A 55 -4.98 10.36 -0.65
N VAL A 56 -5.33 9.27 -1.34
CA VAL A 56 -4.84 7.93 -1.01
C VAL A 56 -3.32 7.83 -1.16
N SER A 57 -2.75 8.44 -2.22
CA SER A 57 -1.31 8.44 -2.45
C SER A 57 -0.52 9.21 -1.39
N LEU A 58 -1.12 10.23 -0.76
CA LEU A 58 -0.52 10.96 0.35
C LEU A 58 -0.70 10.24 1.68
N LEU A 59 -1.83 9.57 1.89
CA LEU A 59 -2.08 8.80 3.10
C LEU A 59 -1.11 7.63 3.26
N MET A 60 -0.71 6.98 2.18
CA MET A 60 0.20 5.84 2.22
C MET A 60 1.58 6.18 2.86
N PRO A 61 2.34 7.19 2.39
CA PRO A 61 3.61 7.57 3.01
C PRO A 61 3.43 8.15 4.41
N VAL A 62 2.36 8.93 4.66
CA VAL A 62 2.07 9.46 6.00
C VAL A 62 1.83 8.31 6.99
N GLY A 63 0.96 7.35 6.65
CA GLY A 63 0.70 6.16 7.46
C GLY A 63 1.95 5.32 7.68
N THR A 64 2.79 5.18 6.65
CA THR A 64 4.09 4.50 6.72
C THR A 64 5.00 5.13 7.78
N ILE A 65 5.14 6.46 7.78
CA ILE A 65 5.95 7.18 8.79
C ILE A 65 5.45 6.87 10.20
N PHE A 66 4.14 6.95 10.44
CA PHE A 66 3.57 6.65 11.76
C PHE A 66 3.82 5.21 12.20
N ILE A 67 3.64 4.23 11.31
CA ILE A 67 3.85 2.82 11.63
C ILE A 67 5.32 2.54 11.89
N LEU A 68 6.23 3.12 11.11
CA LEU A 68 7.68 2.99 11.34
C LEU A 68 8.10 3.58 12.67
N LEU A 69 7.58 4.76 13.04
CA LEU A 69 7.84 5.37 14.36
C LEU A 69 7.36 4.46 15.51
N LEU A 70 6.17 3.85 15.37
CA LEU A 70 5.63 2.92 16.37
C LEU A 70 6.47 1.64 16.47
N LEU A 71 6.90 1.09 15.35
CA LEU A 71 7.75 -0.10 15.32
C LEU A 71 9.12 0.17 15.92
N GLY A 72 9.74 1.33 15.62
CA GLY A 72 11.01 1.75 16.21
C GLY A 72 10.92 1.85 17.73
N LYS A 73 9.89 2.53 18.25
CA LYS A 73 9.64 2.63 19.71
C LYS A 73 9.46 1.27 20.38
N LYS A 74 8.79 0.32 19.72
CA LYS A 74 8.60 -1.04 20.26
C LYS A 74 9.93 -1.77 20.40
N GLN A 75 10.86 -1.59 19.45
CA GLN A 75 12.18 -2.21 19.54
C GLN A 75 13.03 -1.62 20.66
N GLU A 76 12.97 -0.30 20.89
CA GLU A 76 13.66 0.35 22.01
C GLU A 76 13.13 -0.12 23.37
N ALA A 77 11.82 -0.32 23.52
CA ALA A 77 11.22 -0.80 24.78
C ALA A 77 11.46 -2.30 25.07
N ALA A 78 11.89 -3.07 24.07
CA ALA A 78 12.16 -4.51 24.17
C ALA A 78 13.64 -4.85 24.45
N LYS A 79 14.51 -3.84 24.51
CA LYS A 79 15.94 -3.95 24.78
C LYS A 79 16.25 -3.53 26.21
#